data_AF-A0A317CXH0-F1
#
_entry.id   AF-A0A317CXH0-F1
#
_cell.length_a   1.000
_cell.length_b   1.000
_cell.length_c   1.000
_cell.angle_alpha   90.00
_cell.angle_beta   90.00
_cell.angle_gamma   90.00
#
_symmetry.space_group_name_H-M   'P 1'
#
loop_
_entity.id
_entity.type
_entity.pdbx_description
1 polymer ?
#
loop_
_entity_poly.entity_id
_entity_poly.type
_entity_poly.pdbx_seq_one_letter_code
_entity_poly.pdbx_strand_id
1 'polypeptide(L)'
;MAAFLLAASLPCLGFLVLAYGGPDIDEPRAAADRFVQHLERGEDDAAHRSMCSEVRDRISVVEFTQAVERRGRPVSHELGRASFGDEAGNRAHVTARLTSRSGATTSVSLSVTTEPAWSVCGATVD
;
A
#
# COMPACT_ATOMS: atom_id res chain seq x y z
N MET A 1 -42.52 26.64 -48.34
CA MET A 1 -42.22 26.45 -46.90
C MET A 1 -41.99 24.97 -46.68
N ALA A 2 -40.74 24.54 -46.68
CA ALA A 2 -40.36 23.13 -46.57
C ALA A 2 -40.14 22.78 -45.09
N ALA A 3 -40.89 21.79 -44.59
CA ALA A 3 -40.67 21.19 -43.28
C ALA A 3 -39.68 20.03 -43.44
N PHE A 4 -38.45 20.23 -42.99
CA PHE A 4 -37.45 19.17 -42.86
C PHE A 4 -37.57 18.55 -41.46
N LEU A 5 -37.99 17.29 -41.43
CA LEU A 5 -37.79 16.38 -40.30
C LEU A 5 -36.28 16.10 -40.18
N LEU A 6 -35.67 16.47 -39.05
CA LEU A 6 -34.30 16.10 -38.71
C LEU A 6 -34.29 15.45 -37.33
N ALA A 7 -33.84 14.20 -37.33
CA ALA A 7 -33.62 13.36 -36.17
C ALA A 7 -32.62 13.99 -35.20
N ALA A 8 -32.93 13.94 -33.90
CA ALA A 8 -31.96 14.16 -32.84
C ALA A 8 -31.98 12.93 -31.93
N SER A 9 -30.95 12.11 -32.11
CA SER A 9 -30.46 11.04 -31.25
C SER A 9 -30.63 11.33 -29.76
N LEU A 10 -31.23 10.41 -29.01
CA LEU A 10 -31.15 10.38 -27.54
C LEU A 10 -29.68 10.25 -27.12
N PRO A 11 -29.05 11.26 -26.50
CA PRO A 11 -27.79 11.02 -25.83
C PRO A 11 -28.11 10.31 -24.52
N CYS A 12 -27.35 9.26 -24.22
CA CYS A 12 -27.25 8.61 -22.93
C CYS A 12 -26.80 9.60 -21.83
N LEU A 13 -27.65 10.55 -21.47
CA LEU A 13 -27.43 11.59 -20.47
C LEU A 13 -28.14 11.16 -19.19
N GLY A 14 -27.55 10.22 -18.47
CA GLY A 14 -28.19 9.70 -17.27
C GLY A 14 -27.31 8.82 -16.40
N PHE A 15 -26.00 9.04 -16.35
CA PHE A 15 -25.15 8.47 -15.29
C PHE A 15 -23.80 9.20 -15.19
N LEU A 16 -23.82 10.53 -15.06
CA LEU A 16 -22.66 11.23 -14.49
C LEU A 16 -22.74 11.10 -12.97
N VAL A 17 -22.42 9.91 -12.48
CA VAL A 17 -22.00 9.76 -11.09
C VAL A 17 -20.68 10.50 -11.00
N LEU A 18 -20.72 11.68 -10.40
CA LEU A 18 -19.56 12.32 -9.80
C LEU A 18 -18.98 11.33 -8.80
N ALA A 19 -18.08 10.48 -9.28
CA ALA A 19 -17.22 9.66 -8.46
C ALA A 19 -16.24 10.61 -7.77
N TYR A 20 -16.71 11.24 -6.70
CA TYR A 20 -15.83 11.58 -5.59
C TYR A 20 -15.38 10.22 -5.00
N GLY A 21 -14.44 9.60 -5.71
CA GLY A 21 -13.73 8.42 -5.24
C GLY A 21 -12.94 8.86 -4.03
N GLY A 22 -13.40 8.51 -2.84
CA GLY A 22 -12.59 8.61 -1.65
C GLY A 22 -11.26 7.86 -1.84
N PRO A 23 -10.27 8.11 -0.98
CA PRO A 23 -8.99 7.44 -1.05
C PRO A 23 -9.19 5.92 -1.12
N ASP A 24 -8.57 5.28 -2.12
CA ASP A 24 -8.67 3.84 -2.33
C ASP A 24 -7.72 3.10 -1.39
N ILE A 25 -8.26 2.17 -0.61
CA ILE A 25 -7.47 1.38 0.35
C ILE A 25 -6.58 0.34 -0.38
N ASP A 26 -6.80 0.11 -1.67
CA ASP A 26 -5.99 -0.82 -2.45
C ASP A 26 -4.58 -0.28 -2.73
N GLU A 27 -4.40 1.04 -2.84
CA GLU A 27 -3.08 1.64 -3.01
C GLU A 27 -2.14 1.44 -1.81
N PRO A 28 -2.53 1.74 -0.54
CA PRO A 28 -1.70 1.43 0.62
C PRO A 28 -1.49 -0.07 0.79
N ARG A 29 -2.46 -0.92 0.43
CA ARG A 29 -2.27 -2.39 0.42
C ARG A 29 -1.20 -2.80 -0.58
N ALA A 30 -1.23 -2.25 -1.80
CA ALA A 30 -0.23 -2.54 -2.83
C ALA A 30 1.17 -2.03 -2.45
N ALA A 31 1.26 -0.93 -1.70
CA ALA A 31 2.54 -0.44 -1.18
C ALA A 31 3.09 -1.38 -0.08
N ALA A 32 2.23 -1.82 0.84
CA ALA A 32 2.58 -2.81 1.86
C ALA A 32 3.02 -4.15 1.25
N ASP A 33 2.27 -4.66 0.27
CA ASP A 33 2.59 -5.87 -0.51
C ASP A 33 3.99 -5.77 -1.11
N ARG A 34 4.25 -4.72 -1.89
CA ARG A 34 5.56 -4.50 -2.54
C ARG A 34 6.71 -4.45 -1.54
N PHE A 35 6.53 -3.76 -0.42
CA PHE A 35 7.54 -3.71 0.65
C PHE A 35 7.88 -5.12 1.16
N VAL A 36 6.87 -5.94 1.48
CA VAL A 36 7.09 -7.30 1.98
C VAL A 36 7.68 -8.22 0.91
N GLN A 37 7.26 -8.09 -0.35
CA GLN A 37 7.86 -8.85 -1.45
C GLN A 37 9.35 -8.54 -1.64
N HIS A 38 9.77 -7.29 -1.48
CA HIS A 38 11.19 -6.94 -1.50
C HIS A 38 11.94 -7.62 -0.34
N LEU A 39 11.32 -7.67 0.86
CA LEU A 39 11.88 -8.45 1.96
C LEU A 39 11.99 -9.93 1.60
N GLU A 40 10.99 -10.56 1.02
CA GLU A 40 11.05 -11.98 0.65
C GLU A 40 12.16 -12.29 -0.37
N ARG A 41 12.38 -11.38 -1.32
CA ARG A 41 13.38 -11.52 -2.39
C ARG A 41 14.82 -11.18 -1.95
N GLY A 42 15.02 -10.70 -0.72
CA GLY A 42 16.34 -10.25 -0.27
C GLY A 42 16.74 -8.87 -0.81
N GLU A 43 15.78 -8.10 -1.34
CA GLU A 43 16.00 -6.80 -1.97
C GLU A 43 15.91 -5.68 -0.92
N ASP A 44 16.77 -5.72 0.10
CA ASP A 44 16.69 -4.79 1.25
C ASP A 44 16.85 -3.33 0.84
N ASP A 45 17.68 -3.04 -0.16
CA ASP A 45 17.80 -1.69 -0.71
C ASP A 45 16.47 -1.20 -1.31
N ALA A 46 15.71 -2.08 -1.96
CA ALA A 46 14.41 -1.74 -2.56
C ALA A 46 13.34 -1.59 -1.48
N ALA A 47 13.32 -2.49 -0.49
CA ALA A 47 12.45 -2.40 0.67
C ALA A 47 12.71 -1.08 1.42
N HIS A 48 13.97 -0.75 1.72
CA HIS A 48 14.37 0.52 2.36
C HIS A 48 13.92 1.74 1.55
N ARG A 49 14.13 1.73 0.23
CA ARG A 49 13.66 2.83 -0.65
C ARG A 49 12.15 3.01 -0.65
N SER A 50 11.37 1.95 -0.42
CA SER A 50 9.90 2.03 -0.31
C SER A 50 9.40 2.50 1.07
N MET A 51 10.31 2.77 2.01
CA MET A 51 9.97 3.36 3.29
C MET A 51 9.79 4.88 3.21
N CYS A 52 9.09 5.44 4.19
CA CYS A 52 8.91 6.88 4.33
C CYS A 52 10.27 7.60 4.45
N SER A 53 10.36 8.83 3.91
CA SER A 53 11.59 9.64 3.92
C SER A 53 12.19 9.77 5.31
N GLU A 54 11.37 10.10 6.30
CA GLU A 54 11.80 10.23 7.70
C GLU A 54 12.51 8.96 8.21
N VAL A 55 12.03 7.79 7.83
CA VAL A 55 12.66 6.52 8.23
C VAL A 55 13.96 6.31 7.47
N ARG A 56 13.96 6.54 6.16
CA ARG A 56 15.17 6.42 5.32
C ARG A 56 16.28 7.37 5.77
N ASP A 57 15.93 8.54 6.29
CA ASP A 57 16.87 9.53 6.80
C ASP A 57 17.39 9.16 8.20
N ARG A 58 16.60 8.42 8.99
CA ARG A 58 16.96 7.99 10.34
C ARG A 58 17.80 6.72 10.37
N ILE A 59 17.53 5.76 9.48
CA ILE A 59 18.24 4.48 9.44
C ILE A 59 18.91 4.28 8.08
N SER A 60 20.19 3.95 8.11
CA SER A 60 20.90 3.55 6.89
C SER A 60 20.38 2.21 6.36
N VAL A 61 20.60 1.97 5.07
CA VAL A 61 20.24 0.69 4.46
C VAL A 61 20.97 -0.51 5.09
N VAL A 62 22.20 -0.29 5.59
CA VAL A 62 22.97 -1.30 6.32
C VAL A 62 22.30 -1.65 7.65
N GLU A 63 21.89 -0.64 8.43
CA GLU A 63 21.18 -0.87 9.70
C GLU A 63 19.82 -1.54 9.49
N PHE A 64 19.12 -1.15 8.42
CA PHE A 64 17.87 -1.79 7.99
C PHE A 64 18.09 -3.27 7.66
N THR A 65 19.08 -3.57 6.81
CA THR A 65 19.46 -4.94 6.43
C THR A 65 19.75 -5.80 7.66
N GLN A 66 20.59 -5.29 8.58
CA GLN A 66 20.89 -5.99 9.82
C GLN A 66 19.64 -6.21 10.70
N ALA A 67 18.70 -5.26 10.71
CA ALA A 67 17.45 -5.42 11.45
C ALA A 67 16.55 -6.51 10.84
N VAL A 68 16.49 -6.59 9.50
CA VAL A 68 15.77 -7.66 8.78
C VAL A 68 16.40 -9.02 9.07
N GLU A 69 17.72 -9.12 9.01
CA GLU A 69 18.45 -10.36 9.31
C GLU A 69 18.23 -10.83 10.75
N ARG A 70 18.35 -9.92 11.73
CA ARG A 70 18.11 -10.25 13.15
C ARG A 70 16.70 -10.73 13.43
N ARG A 71 15.69 -10.14 12.76
CA ARG A 71 14.29 -10.54 12.93
C ARG A 71 13.93 -11.81 12.15
N GLY A 72 14.71 -12.13 11.13
CA GLY A 72 14.44 -13.23 10.22
C GLY A 72 13.57 -12.77 9.06
N ARG A 73 14.10 -12.95 7.85
CA ARG A 73 13.42 -12.64 6.60
C ARG A 73 12.19 -13.56 6.42
N PRO A 74 11.01 -13.01 6.07
CA PRO A 74 9.87 -13.82 5.68
C PRO A 74 10.15 -14.54 4.35
N VAL A 75 9.55 -15.71 4.17
CA VAL A 75 9.58 -16.46 2.90
C VAL A 75 8.27 -16.34 2.12
N SER A 76 7.19 -15.95 2.81
CA SER A 76 5.90 -15.66 2.22
C SER A 76 5.12 -14.73 3.14
N HIS A 77 4.07 -14.11 2.60
CA HIS A 77 3.13 -13.32 3.36
C HIS A 77 1.70 -13.45 2.85
N GLU A 78 0.75 -13.09 3.70
CA GLU A 78 -0.66 -12.93 3.38
C GLU A 78 -1.12 -11.55 3.87
N LEU A 79 -1.66 -10.72 2.99
CA LEU A 79 -2.25 -9.45 3.38
C LEU A 79 -3.63 -9.64 4.00
N GLY A 80 -3.81 -9.09 5.18
CA GLY A 80 -5.06 -9.09 5.93
C GLY A 80 -5.86 -7.81 5.72
N ARG A 81 -6.45 -7.33 6.83
CA ARG A 81 -7.27 -6.12 6.88
C ARG A 81 -6.41 -4.88 6.58
N ALA A 82 -7.00 -3.93 5.88
CA ALA A 82 -6.47 -2.59 5.75
C ALA A 82 -7.54 -1.57 6.17
N SER A 83 -7.10 -0.46 6.74
CA SER A 83 -7.98 0.64 7.15
C SER A 83 -7.23 1.96 7.18
N PHE A 84 -7.91 3.05 6.84
CA PHE A 84 -7.34 4.39 7.02
C PHE A 84 -7.19 4.72 8.51
N GLY A 85 -6.09 5.39 8.84
CA GLY A 85 -5.77 5.92 10.16
C GLY A 85 -6.18 7.38 10.33
N ASP A 86 -6.67 8.04 9.28
CA ASP A 86 -7.24 9.39 9.33
C ASP A 86 -8.39 9.59 8.33
N GLU A 87 -9.21 10.61 8.59
CA GLU A 87 -10.38 10.96 7.75
C GLU A 87 -9.97 11.42 6.35
N ALA A 88 -8.77 12.00 6.22
CA ALA A 88 -8.24 12.43 4.93
C ALA A 88 -7.79 11.24 4.05
N GLY A 89 -7.63 10.05 4.64
CA GLY A 89 -7.10 8.85 4.01
C GLY A 89 -5.67 8.98 3.51
N ASN A 90 -4.86 9.76 4.23
CA ASN A 90 -3.43 9.93 3.96
C ASN A 90 -2.58 8.94 4.73
N ARG A 91 -3.14 8.32 5.76
CA ARG A 91 -2.49 7.27 6.57
C ARG A 91 -3.36 6.02 6.55
N ALA A 92 -2.71 4.86 6.50
CA ALA A 92 -3.38 3.58 6.55
C ALA A 92 -2.58 2.58 7.40
N HIS A 93 -3.29 1.61 7.95
CA HIS A 93 -2.74 0.45 8.61
C HIS A 93 -3.09 -0.78 7.78
N VAL A 94 -2.10 -1.62 7.49
CA VAL A 94 -2.26 -2.87 6.73
C VAL A 94 -1.71 -4.01 7.56
N THR A 95 -2.56 -4.94 7.97
CA THR A 95 -2.12 -6.17 8.62
C THR A 95 -1.51 -7.11 7.58
N ALA A 96 -0.35 -7.68 7.87
CA ALA A 96 0.28 -8.73 7.10
C ALA A 96 0.63 -9.90 8.02
N ARG A 97 0.30 -11.12 7.60
CA ARG A 97 0.79 -12.34 8.24
C ARG A 97 2.04 -12.79 7.51
N LEU A 98 3.18 -12.76 8.20
CA LEU A 98 4.48 -13.15 7.66
C LEU A 98 4.80 -14.59 8.05
N THR A 99 5.27 -15.40 7.11
CA THR A 99 5.72 -16.78 7.36
C THR A 99 7.24 -16.82 7.27
N SER A 100 7.90 -17.37 8.29
CA SER A 100 9.36 -17.54 8.32
C SER A 100 9.82 -18.85 7.68
N ARG A 101 11.14 -19.02 7.52
CA ARG A 101 11.75 -20.28 7.04
C ARG A 101 11.42 -21.50 7.91
N SER A 102 11.13 -21.32 9.20
CA SER A 102 10.73 -22.43 10.09
C SER A 102 9.24 -22.77 9.99
N GLY A 103 8.48 -22.02 9.19
CA GLY A 103 7.01 -22.13 9.10
C GLY A 103 6.28 -21.37 10.21
N ALA A 104 6.99 -20.71 11.13
CA ALA A 104 6.36 -19.86 12.14
C ALA A 104 5.70 -18.65 11.46
N THR A 105 4.52 -18.28 11.94
CA THR A 105 3.78 -17.12 11.43
C THR A 105 3.78 -15.99 12.44
N THR A 106 3.81 -14.74 11.96
CA THR A 106 3.76 -13.53 12.80
C THR A 106 2.89 -12.50 12.11
N SER A 107 1.88 -12.00 12.82
CA SER A 107 1.06 -10.88 12.36
C SER A 107 1.75 -9.56 12.66
N VAL A 108 1.85 -8.69 11.66
CA VAL A 108 2.36 -7.34 11.81
C VAL A 108 1.37 -6.34 11.22
N SER A 109 1.22 -5.20 11.88
CA SER A 109 0.51 -4.04 11.35
C SER A 109 1.52 -3.07 10.74
N LEU A 110 1.44 -2.87 9.44
CA LEU A 110 2.26 -1.94 8.67
C LEU A 110 1.57 -0.57 8.63
N SER A 111 2.27 0.45 9.11
CA SER A 111 1.84 1.85 8.95
C SER A 111 2.31 2.36 7.60
N VAL A 112 1.38 2.84 6.78
CA VAL A 112 1.63 3.34 5.43
C VAL A 112 1.10 4.78 5.34
N THR A 113 1.87 5.69 4.75
CA THR A 113 1.48 7.09 4.57
C THR A 113 1.67 7.51 3.12
N THR A 114 0.79 8.37 2.61
CA THR A 114 0.94 8.99 1.29
C THR A 114 1.73 10.29 1.44
N GLU A 115 3.02 10.28 1.07
CA GLU A 115 3.84 11.49 0.80
C GLU A 115 5.28 11.08 0.38
N PRO A 116 5.73 11.35 -0.86
CA PRO A 116 4.98 11.80 -2.05
C PRO A 116 4.12 10.69 -2.69
N ALA A 117 4.26 9.46 -2.20
CA ALA A 117 3.48 8.29 -2.60
C ALA A 117 3.35 7.35 -1.38
N TRP A 118 2.43 6.39 -1.43
CA TRP A 118 2.25 5.38 -0.38
C TRP A 118 3.56 4.65 -0.06
N SER A 119 4.04 4.85 1.17
CA SER A 119 5.33 4.35 1.66
C SER A 119 5.16 3.78 3.06
N VAL A 120 5.96 2.78 3.42
CA VAL A 120 5.90 2.13 4.74
C VAL A 120 6.69 2.95 5.76
N CYS A 121 6.02 3.45 6.80
CA CYS A 121 6.65 4.25 7.85
C CYS A 121 7.01 3.42 9.09
N GLY A 122 6.48 2.20 9.21
CA GLY A 122 6.79 1.34 10.36
C GLY A 122 6.01 0.04 10.34
N ALA A 123 6.42 -0.87 11.23
CA ALA A 123 5.77 -2.15 11.46
C ALA A 123 5.69 -2.40 12.98
N THR A 124 4.51 -2.75 13.46
CA THR A 124 4.29 -3.20 14.85
C THR A 124 3.81 -4.64 14.84
N VAL A 125 4.22 -5.43 15.82
CA VAL A 125 3.67 -6.79 16.01
C VAL A 125 2.31 -6.63 16.68
N ASP A 126 1.29 -7.31 16.14
CA ASP A 126 -0.06 -7.36 16.71
C ASP A 126 -0.15 -8.35 17.87
#